data_AF-A0A7S3W3I3-F1
#
_entry.id   AF-A0A7S3W3I3-F1
#
_cell.length_a   1.000
_cell.length_b   1.000
_cell.length_c   1.000
_cell.angle_alpha   90.00
_cell.angle_beta   90.00
_cell.angle_gamma   90.00
#
_symmetry.space_group_name_H-M   'P 1'
#
loop_
_entity.id
_entity.type
_entity.pdbx_description
1 polymer ?
#
loop_
_entity_poly.entity_id
_entity_poly.type
_entity_poly.pdbx_seq_one_letter_code
_entity_poly.pdbx_strand_id
1 'polypeptide(L)'
;MTQVKSGGWVGSSLIHLGDSNVPNALMFIDKYSQVEHILNPILATLDALPKLHSSDAHIGAWIDSTFGGPNALTKSILADFFKFGFDGSGADNFFDAGSCIDGRLTSAWHWCSQLPTKPFYVVFKLAGFTSFDGQFQT
;
A
#
# COMPACT_ATOMS: atom_id res chain seq x y z
N MET A 1 -37.60 8.43 18.91
CA MET A 1 -37.46 9.76 18.28
C MET A 1 -36.93 9.54 16.88
N THR A 2 -37.77 9.81 15.89
CA THR A 2 -37.56 9.49 14.47
C THR A 2 -36.63 10.49 13.79
N GLN A 3 -35.90 9.97 12.79
CA GLN A 3 -34.86 10.51 11.89
C GLN A 3 -35.12 11.89 11.22
N VAL A 4 -36.17 12.62 11.61
CA VAL A 4 -36.69 13.80 10.91
C VAL A 4 -35.89 15.09 11.18
N LYS A 5 -34.95 15.11 12.14
CA LYS A 5 -34.30 16.35 12.60
C LYS A 5 -32.87 16.62 12.10
N SER A 6 -32.25 15.73 11.34
CA SER A 6 -30.90 15.95 10.81
C SER A 6 -30.96 15.85 9.29
N GLY A 7 -30.75 16.99 8.62
CA GLY A 7 -30.85 17.10 7.16
C GLY A 7 -29.97 16.07 6.47
N GLY A 8 -30.61 15.10 5.82
CA GLY A 8 -30.00 14.08 4.96
C GLY A 8 -28.93 13.22 5.64
N TRP A 9 -29.19 11.92 5.77
CA TRP A 9 -28.11 10.97 6.07
C TRP A 9 -27.12 10.93 4.90
N VAL A 10 -25.87 11.32 5.14
CA VAL A 10 -24.76 11.13 4.20
C VAL A 10 -24.00 9.88 4.64
N GLY A 11 -24.44 8.74 4.11
CA GLY A 11 -23.89 7.41 4.38
C GLY A 11 -24.76 6.37 3.68
N SER A 12 -24.34 5.10 3.68
CA SER A 12 -25.18 4.01 3.16
C SER A 12 -26.53 4.01 3.89
N SER A 13 -27.65 4.07 3.14
CA SER A 13 -29.01 4.07 3.68
C SER A 13 -29.45 2.70 4.22
N LEU A 14 -28.58 1.69 4.08
CA LEU A 14 -28.80 0.33 4.56
C LEU A 14 -28.13 0.16 5.93
N ILE A 15 -28.95 0.21 6.99
CA ILE A 15 -28.57 -0.42 8.25
C ILE A 15 -28.84 -1.92 8.06
N HIS A 16 -27.78 -2.70 7.82
CA HIS A 16 -27.88 -4.17 7.84
C HIS A 16 -28.10 -4.63 9.29
N LEU A 17 -29.36 -4.62 9.72
CA LEU A 17 -29.79 -5.20 11.00
C LEU A 17 -29.71 -6.73 10.89
N GLY A 18 -28.49 -7.24 11.08
CA GLY A 18 -28.12 -8.63 10.86
C GLY A 18 -26.85 -8.74 10.05
N ASP A 19 -25.82 -7.95 10.37
CA ASP A 19 -24.57 -8.00 9.63
C ASP A 19 -23.67 -9.11 10.20
N SER A 20 -23.81 -10.31 9.65
CA SER A 20 -22.82 -11.39 9.79
C SER A 20 -21.46 -11.03 9.16
N ASN A 21 -21.35 -9.88 8.47
CA ASN A 21 -20.12 -9.38 7.86
C ASN A 21 -19.44 -8.27 8.68
N VAL A 22 -19.96 -7.88 9.86
CA VAL A 22 -19.12 -7.17 10.84
C VAL A 22 -18.13 -8.20 11.37
N PRO A 23 -16.84 -8.11 11.03
CA PRO A 23 -15.88 -9.09 11.47
C PRO A 23 -15.81 -9.04 13.00
N ASN A 24 -15.68 -10.20 13.64
CA ASN A 24 -15.37 -10.22 15.07
C ASN A 24 -14.09 -9.39 15.33
N ALA A 25 -13.87 -8.96 16.57
CA ALA A 25 -12.74 -8.10 16.91
C ALA A 25 -11.38 -8.67 16.47
N LEU A 26 -11.24 -10.00 16.45
CA LEU A 26 -10.02 -10.68 15.98
C LEU A 26 -9.81 -10.48 14.47
N MET A 27 -10.86 -10.60 13.67
CA MET A 27 -10.80 -10.36 12.23
C MET A 27 -10.64 -8.89 11.88
N PHE A 28 -11.13 -7.99 12.72
CA PHE A 28 -10.83 -6.57 12.60
C PHE A 28 -9.33 -6.33 12.84
N ILE A 29 -8.74 -6.90 13.89
CA ILE A 29 -7.31 -6.76 14.19
C ILE A 29 -6.45 -7.32 13.04
N ASP A 30 -6.77 -8.51 12.54
CA ASP A 30 -6.02 -9.19 11.47
C ASP A 30 -5.96 -8.38 10.16
N LYS A 31 -7.08 -7.75 9.79
CA LYS A 31 -7.12 -6.88 8.60
C LYS A 31 -6.26 -5.62 8.77
N TYR A 32 -6.14 -5.10 9.98
CA TYR A 32 -5.33 -3.91 10.24
C TYR A 32 -3.84 -4.24 10.42
N SER A 33 -3.48 -5.44 10.89
CA SER A 33 -2.07 -5.88 10.87
C SER A 33 -1.53 -6.06 9.45
N GLN A 34 -2.38 -6.27 8.45
CA GLN A 34 -1.91 -6.25 7.04
C GLN A 34 -1.35 -4.88 6.62
N VAL A 35 -1.79 -3.78 7.25
CA VAL A 35 -1.31 -2.43 6.93
C VAL A 35 0.18 -2.29 7.28
N GLU A 36 0.63 -2.81 8.42
CA GLU A 36 2.05 -2.75 8.79
C GLU A 36 2.91 -3.61 7.85
N HIS A 37 2.44 -4.80 7.46
CA HIS A 37 3.15 -5.68 6.52
C HIS A 37 3.32 -5.05 5.13
N ILE A 38 2.34 -4.26 4.68
CA ILE A 38 2.43 -3.52 3.41
C ILE A 38 3.37 -2.32 3.53
N LEU A 39 3.23 -1.51 4.59
CA LEU A 39 3.95 -0.24 4.69
C LEU A 39 5.41 -0.41 5.11
N ASN A 40 5.73 -1.36 5.99
CA ASN A 40 7.09 -1.51 6.54
C ASN A 40 8.15 -1.73 5.45
N PRO A 41 7.96 -2.59 4.44
CA PRO A 41 8.95 -2.80 3.39
C PRO A 41 9.13 -1.58 2.47
N ILE A 42 8.07 -0.81 2.26
CA ILE A 42 8.14 0.45 1.50
C ILE A 42 8.95 1.48 2.30
N LEU A 43 8.63 1.66 3.58
CA LEU A 43 9.35 2.57 4.48
C LEU A 43 10.83 2.18 4.61
N ALA A 44 11.13 0.89 4.80
CA ALA A 44 12.50 0.39 4.86
C ALA A 44 13.27 0.70 3.56
N THR A 45 12.61 0.60 2.40
CA THR A 45 13.21 0.98 1.12
C THR A 45 13.53 2.48 1.07
N LEU A 46 12.61 3.32 1.53
CA LEU A 46 12.80 4.78 1.55
C LEU A 46 13.89 5.20 2.54
N ASP A 47 13.94 4.58 3.73
CA ASP A 47 14.97 4.85 4.74
C ASP A 47 16.36 4.40 4.29
N ALA A 48 16.44 3.36 3.43
CA ALA A 48 17.69 2.90 2.85
C ALA A 48 18.23 3.83 1.75
N LEU A 49 17.39 4.66 1.11
CA LEU A 49 17.78 5.48 -0.04
C LEU A 49 18.98 6.41 0.22
N PRO A 50 19.02 7.20 1.31
CA PRO A 50 20.16 8.10 1.55
C PRO A 50 21.46 7.32 1.69
N LYS A 51 21.41 6.17 2.38
CA LYS A 51 22.57 5.30 2.56
C LYS A 51 23.00 4.66 1.24
N LEU A 52 22.07 4.15 0.43
CA LEU A 52 22.38 3.58 -0.89
C LEU A 52 23.01 4.62 -1.82
N HIS A 53 22.50 5.85 -1.79
CA HIS A 53 23.04 6.97 -2.57
C HIS A 53 24.46 7.37 -2.13
N SER A 54 24.73 7.41 -0.82
CA SER A 54 26.03 7.84 -0.30
C SER A 54 27.09 6.73 -0.21
N SER A 55 26.69 5.46 -0.15
CA SER A 55 27.61 4.34 0.12
C SER A 55 28.38 3.89 -1.12
N ASP A 56 27.80 4.07 -2.31
CA ASP A 56 28.43 3.67 -3.58
C ASP A 56 28.25 4.79 -4.61
N ALA A 57 29.37 5.32 -5.11
CA ALA A 57 29.38 6.43 -6.05
C ALA A 57 28.70 6.10 -7.39
N HIS A 58 28.75 4.83 -7.83
CA HIS A 58 28.10 4.39 -9.05
C HIS A 58 26.58 4.29 -8.87
N ILE A 59 26.13 3.75 -7.73
CA ILE A 59 24.70 3.71 -7.38
C ILE A 59 24.15 5.12 -7.21
N GLY A 60 24.87 6.01 -6.51
CA GLY A 60 24.50 7.40 -6.36
C GLY A 60 24.35 8.12 -7.69
N ALA A 61 25.35 8.03 -8.58
CA ALA A 61 25.30 8.62 -9.91
C ALA A 61 24.17 8.05 -10.79
N TRP A 62 23.89 6.75 -10.68
CA TRP A 62 22.76 6.12 -11.36
C TRP A 62 21.40 6.64 -10.84
N ILE A 63 21.24 6.80 -9.53
CA ILE A 63 20.03 7.37 -8.92
C ILE A 63 19.83 8.82 -9.35
N ASP A 64 20.90 9.61 -9.38
CA ASP A 64 20.84 11.02 -9.78
C ASP A 64 20.47 11.15 -11.26
N SER A 65 21.11 10.38 -12.14
CA SER A 65 20.84 10.42 -13.59
C SER A 65 19.47 9.85 -13.98
N THR A 66 19.01 8.80 -13.30
CA THR A 66 17.75 8.12 -13.67
C THR A 66 16.53 8.76 -13.03
N PHE A 67 16.63 9.18 -11.77
CA PHE A 67 15.48 9.62 -10.97
C PHE A 67 15.55 11.07 -10.51
N GLY A 68 16.68 11.78 -10.72
CA GLY A 68 16.87 13.14 -10.20
C GLY A 68 17.18 13.18 -8.71
N GLY A 69 17.74 12.09 -8.17
CA GLY A 69 18.20 11.98 -6.79
C GLY A 69 17.20 11.32 -5.82
N PRO A 70 17.63 11.07 -4.57
CA PRO A 70 16.88 10.28 -3.60
C PRO A 70 15.51 10.88 -3.24
N ASN A 71 15.40 12.21 -3.19
CA ASN A 71 14.14 12.90 -2.91
C ASN A 71 13.11 12.76 -4.04
N ALA A 72 13.57 12.85 -5.29
CA ALA A 72 12.69 12.71 -6.45
C ALA A 72 12.25 11.24 -6.65
N LEU A 73 13.17 10.30 -6.39
CA LEU A 73 12.86 8.87 -6.33
C LEU A 73 11.83 8.54 -5.25
N THR A 74 12.00 9.06 -4.02
CA THR A 74 11.04 8.89 -2.91
C THR A 74 9.64 9.35 -3.33
N LYS A 75 9.53 10.54 -3.92
CA LYS A 75 8.25 11.06 -4.41
C LYS A 75 7.66 10.20 -5.51
N SER A 76 8.49 9.66 -6.41
CA SER A 76 8.04 8.79 -7.50
C SER A 76 7.47 7.47 -6.97
N ILE A 77 8.15 6.84 -6.01
CA ILE A 77 7.67 5.61 -5.34
C ILE A 77 6.35 5.88 -4.63
N LEU A 78 6.28 6.93 -3.80
CA LEU A 78 5.09 7.26 -3.03
C LEU A 78 3.92 7.66 -3.94
N ALA A 79 4.16 8.47 -4.97
CA ALA A 79 3.11 8.88 -5.91
C ALA A 79 2.52 7.67 -6.64
N ASP A 80 3.36 6.74 -7.09
CA ASP A 80 2.89 5.52 -7.75
C ASP A 80 2.14 4.59 -6.78
N PHE A 81 2.67 4.38 -5.58
CA PHE A 81 1.99 3.58 -4.54
C PHE A 81 0.64 4.17 -4.14
N PHE A 82 0.55 5.47 -3.88
CA PHE A 82 -0.73 6.09 -3.52
C PHE A 82 -1.73 6.16 -4.69
N LYS A 83 -1.24 6.13 -5.94
CA LYS A 83 -2.09 6.13 -7.12
C LYS A 83 -2.71 4.77 -7.39
N PHE A 84 -1.98 3.67 -7.15
CA PHE A 84 -2.36 2.34 -7.60
C PHE A 84 -2.48 1.30 -6.45
N GLY A 85 -1.87 1.55 -5.30
CA GLY A 85 -1.91 0.64 -4.14
C GLY A 85 -3.23 0.66 -3.38
N PHE A 86 -4.16 1.57 -3.70
CA PHE A 86 -5.46 1.70 -3.04
C PHE A 86 -6.60 2.02 -4.01
N ASP A 87 -6.42 1.69 -5.29
CA ASP A 87 -7.34 2.05 -6.38
C ASP A 87 -8.52 1.09 -6.54
N GLY A 88 -8.58 0.01 -5.76
CA GLY A 88 -9.59 -1.04 -5.86
C GLY A 88 -9.28 -2.11 -6.92
N SER A 89 -8.12 -2.03 -7.58
CA SER A 89 -7.63 -3.10 -8.46
C SER A 89 -7.44 -4.41 -7.67
N GLY A 90 -7.72 -5.54 -8.31
CA GLY A 90 -7.60 -6.88 -7.71
C GLY A 90 -8.83 -7.41 -6.98
N ALA A 91 -9.89 -6.63 -6.80
CA ALA A 91 -11.18 -7.14 -6.34
C ALA A 91 -12.03 -7.66 -7.51
N ASP A 92 -12.83 -8.71 -7.27
CA ASP A 92 -13.65 -9.35 -8.32
C ASP A 92 -14.80 -8.44 -8.81
N ASN A 93 -15.31 -7.54 -7.96
CA ASN A 93 -16.46 -6.66 -8.26
C ASN A 93 -16.29 -5.25 -7.70
N PHE A 94 -16.88 -4.22 -8.34
CA PHE A 94 -16.82 -2.81 -7.90
C PHE A 94 -17.38 -2.57 -6.48
N PHE A 95 -18.35 -3.39 -6.04
CA PHE A 95 -18.91 -3.32 -4.68
C PHE A 95 -17.92 -3.79 -3.60
N ASP A 96 -17.04 -4.75 -3.92
CA ASP A 96 -16.03 -5.29 -3.01
C ASP A 96 -14.71 -4.49 -3.08
N ALA A 97 -14.48 -3.79 -4.21
CA ALA A 97 -13.27 -3.02 -4.50
C ALA A 97 -13.08 -1.75 -3.67
N GLY A 98 -14.17 -1.06 -3.29
CA GLY A 98 -14.11 0.33 -2.82
C GLY A 98 -14.49 0.59 -1.35
N SER A 99 -15.30 -0.28 -0.74
CA SER A 99 -15.94 0.00 0.55
C SER A 99 -15.26 -0.65 1.76
N CYS A 100 -14.49 -1.71 1.55
CA CYS A 100 -13.91 -2.53 2.61
C CYS A 100 -12.39 -2.45 2.60
N ILE A 101 -11.78 -2.53 3.79
CA ILE A 101 -10.33 -2.61 3.96
C ILE A 101 -9.72 -3.73 3.09
N ASP A 102 -10.43 -4.86 2.92
CA ASP A 102 -10.01 -5.99 2.09
C ASP A 102 -9.77 -5.61 0.62
N GLY A 103 -10.66 -4.82 0.02
CA GLY A 103 -10.53 -4.39 -1.38
C GLY A 103 -9.31 -3.49 -1.58
N ARG A 104 -9.04 -2.60 -0.61
CA ARG A 104 -7.87 -1.70 -0.63
C ARG A 104 -6.56 -2.45 -0.37
N LEU A 105 -6.54 -3.40 0.56
CA LEU A 105 -5.37 -4.25 0.81
C LEU A 105 -5.06 -5.12 -0.41
N THR A 106 -6.09 -5.64 -1.09
CA THR A 106 -5.93 -6.41 -2.33
C THR A 106 -5.24 -5.59 -3.43
N SER A 107 -5.57 -4.31 -3.58
CA SER A 107 -4.87 -3.42 -4.52
C SER A 107 -3.40 -3.19 -4.17
N ALA A 108 -3.06 -3.12 -2.89
CA ALA A 108 -1.67 -3.02 -2.46
C ALA A 108 -0.89 -4.29 -2.82
N TRP A 109 -1.49 -5.47 -2.58
CA TRP A 109 -0.92 -6.75 -3.01
C TRP A 109 -0.76 -6.84 -4.53
N HIS A 110 -1.75 -6.35 -5.28
CA HIS A 110 -1.67 -6.27 -6.73
C HIS A 110 -0.53 -5.34 -7.17
N TRP A 111 -0.40 -4.17 -6.56
CA TRP A 111 0.72 -3.25 -6.78
C TRP A 111 2.07 -3.93 -6.53
N CYS A 112 2.19 -4.70 -5.44
CA CYS A 112 3.40 -5.45 -5.12
C CYS A 112 3.73 -6.49 -6.20
N SER A 113 2.73 -7.20 -6.73
CA SER A 113 2.94 -8.16 -7.82
C SER A 113 3.40 -7.51 -9.12
N GLN A 114 3.03 -6.25 -9.37
CA GLN A 114 3.48 -5.48 -10.52
C GLN A 114 4.82 -4.79 -10.29
N LEU A 115 5.31 -4.73 -9.05
CA LEU A 115 6.53 -4.02 -8.68
C LEU A 115 7.73 -4.36 -9.58
N PRO A 116 7.96 -5.63 -10.02
CA PRO A 116 9.06 -5.95 -10.94
C PRO A 116 9.05 -5.23 -12.29
N THR A 117 7.89 -4.71 -12.72
CA THR A 117 7.74 -3.96 -13.97
C THR A 117 8.02 -2.46 -13.81
N LYS A 118 8.10 -1.97 -12.56
CA LYS A 118 8.23 -0.54 -12.26
C LYS A 118 9.70 -0.11 -12.34
N PRO A 119 9.98 1.12 -12.82
CA PRO A 119 11.35 1.59 -13.06
C PRO A 119 12.22 1.63 -11.80
N PHE A 120 11.60 1.78 -10.63
CA PHE A 120 12.28 1.82 -9.33
C PHE A 120 12.44 0.43 -8.67
N TYR A 121 12.10 -0.68 -9.33
CA TYR A 121 12.20 -2.01 -8.73
C TYR A 121 13.62 -2.38 -8.28
N VAL A 122 14.62 -1.99 -9.07
CA VAL A 122 16.04 -2.24 -8.75
C VAL A 122 16.41 -1.65 -7.38
N VAL A 123 15.84 -0.49 -7.04
CA VAL A 123 16.05 0.17 -5.75
C VAL A 123 15.48 -0.66 -4.61
N PHE A 124 14.28 -1.23 -4.78
CA PHE A 124 13.68 -2.15 -3.81
C PHE A 124 14.60 -3.37 -3.60
N LYS A 125 15.16 -3.95 -4.67
CA LYS A 125 16.12 -5.06 -4.55
C LYS A 125 17.40 -4.68 -3.81
N LEU A 126 17.96 -3.49 -4.09
CA LEU A 126 19.15 -2.99 -3.41
C LEU A 126 18.89 -2.69 -1.92
N ALA A 127 17.67 -2.30 -1.57
CA ALA A 127 17.23 -2.10 -0.19
C ALA A 127 16.89 -3.42 0.55
N GLY A 128 17.00 -4.58 -0.11
CA GLY A 128 16.73 -5.88 0.49
C GLY A 128 15.27 -6.33 0.44
N PHE A 129 14.43 -5.69 -0.36
CA PHE A 129 13.03 -6.07 -0.52
C PHE A 129 12.87 -7.48 -1.15
N THR A 130 11.95 -8.26 -0.58
CA THR A 130 11.54 -9.59 -1.05
C THR A 130 10.06 -9.63 -1.40
N SER A 131 9.19 -9.37 -0.43
CA SER A 131 7.73 -9.24 -0.56
C SER A 131 7.18 -8.47 0.66
N PHE A 132 5.86 -8.22 0.71
CA PHE A 132 5.24 -7.65 1.91
C PHE A 132 5.33 -8.57 3.14
N ASP A 133 5.27 -9.89 2.95
CA ASP A 133 5.41 -10.84 4.06
C ASP A 133 6.85 -11.10 4.51
N GLY A 134 7.85 -10.58 3.79
CA GLY A 134 9.26 -10.71 4.15
C GLY A 134 9.66 -12.15 4.54
N GLN A 135 9.80 -13.06 3.57
CA GLN A 135 10.33 -14.40 3.89
C GLN A 135 11.75 -14.29 4.47
N PHE A 136 11.90 -14.56 5.77
CA PHE A 136 13.19 -14.85 6.37
C PHE A 136 13.69 -16.17 5.76
N GLN A 137 14.77 -16.10 4.98
CA GLN A 137 15.53 -17.31 4.67
C GLN A 137 16.21 -17.76 5.97
N THR A 138 15.67 -18.81 6.58
CA THR A 138 16.36 -19.65 7.57
C THR A 138 17.59 -20.30 6.97
#